data_AF-D6XU86-F1
#
_entry.id   AF-D6XU86-F1
#
_cell.length_a   1.000
_cell.length_b   1.000
_cell.length_c   1.000
_cell.angle_alpha   90.00
_cell.angle_beta   90.00
_cell.angle_gamma   90.00
#
_symmetry.space_group_name_H-M   'P 1'
#
loop_
_entity.id
_entity.type
_entity.pdbx_description
1 polymer ?
#
loop_
_entity_poly.entity_id
_entity_poly.type
_entity_poly.pdbx_seq_one_letter_code
_entity_poly.pdbx_strand_id
1 'polypeptide(L)'
;MELANLKDVSVFETAFGEVPGETSKLGGSASNETLSASSLKYETKVPQLEYMCLMMENMVLTKKLKGTIYAGFQKQSRAEAIYDRYLAMAEYSEIYLFGEKDKSLPTHPNIHFVDLPSNAVLTREWFLVINAPAFKSMMVAYDMDGFGTHEVEEDRNFKGMKSSSPKTVKAVSEMLASVV
;
A
#
# COMPACT_ATOMS: atom_id res chain seq x y z
N MET A 1 11.46 -1.63 23.70
CA MET A 1 11.16 -1.27 22.30
C MET A 1 10.19 -0.10 22.40
N GLU A 2 10.65 1.12 22.14
CA GLU A 2 9.73 2.27 22.09
C GLU A 2 8.73 2.02 20.98
N LEU A 3 7.44 2.14 21.29
CA LEU A 3 6.37 2.07 20.30
C LEU A 3 6.57 3.26 19.35
N ALA A 4 6.67 2.99 18.05
CA ALA A 4 6.70 4.06 17.07
C ALA A 4 5.40 4.86 17.19
N ASN A 5 5.51 6.18 17.17
CA ASN A 5 4.34 7.04 17.15
C ASN A 5 3.70 6.94 15.76
N LEU A 6 2.44 6.49 15.69
CA LEU A 6 1.69 6.32 14.43
C LEU A 6 1.70 7.60 13.55
N LYS A 7 1.90 8.78 14.15
CA LYS A 7 2.04 10.05 13.42
C LYS A 7 3.29 10.15 12.55
N ASP A 8 4.38 9.52 12.98
CA ASP A 8 5.72 9.73 12.42
C ASP A 8 6.17 8.56 11.52
N VAL A 9 5.33 7.53 11.40
CA VAL A 9 5.61 6.34 10.60
C VAL A 9 5.45 6.64 9.10
N SER A 10 6.45 6.25 8.30
CA SER A 10 6.44 6.34 6.84
C SER A 10 6.89 5.03 6.20
N VAL A 11 6.02 4.42 5.39
CA VAL A 11 6.39 3.26 4.56
C VAL A 11 7.32 3.71 3.43
N PHE A 12 7.07 4.89 2.86
CA PHE A 12 7.88 5.43 1.78
C PHE A 12 9.32 5.66 2.22
N GLU A 13 9.58 6.40 3.29
CA GLU A 13 10.93 6.69 3.79
C GLU A 13 11.66 5.41 4.21
N THR A 14 10.95 4.47 4.84
CA THR A 14 11.52 3.18 5.27
C THR A 14 12.00 2.34 4.09
N ALA A 15 11.28 2.37 2.96
CA ALA A 15 11.53 1.45 1.85
C ALA A 15 12.31 2.09 0.68
N PHE A 16 12.09 3.36 0.38
CA PHE A 16 12.52 3.98 -0.88
C PHE A 16 14.05 4.00 -1.03
N GLY A 17 14.78 4.23 0.06
CA GLY A 17 16.25 4.19 0.06
C GLY A 17 16.85 2.80 -0.19
N GLU A 18 16.13 1.73 0.20
CA GLU A 18 16.62 0.35 0.11
C GLU A 18 16.50 -0.26 -1.30
N VAL A 19 15.68 0.32 -2.18
CA VAL A 19 15.55 -0.17 -3.57
C VAL A 19 16.55 0.54 -4.48
N PRO A 20 17.42 -0.21 -5.18
CA PRO A 20 18.40 0.38 -6.10
C PRO A 20 17.72 0.85 -7.40
N GLY A 21 18.44 1.70 -8.15
CA GLY A 21 18.02 2.18 -9.47
C GLY A 21 17.45 3.60 -9.48
N GLU A 22 17.29 4.11 -10.70
CA GLU A 22 16.71 5.43 -10.95
C GLU A 22 15.17 5.39 -10.90
N THR A 23 14.56 6.56 -10.72
CA THR A 23 13.10 6.71 -10.74
C THR A 23 12.63 6.78 -12.20
N SER A 24 11.81 5.81 -12.61
CA SER A 24 11.23 5.75 -13.96
C SER A 24 9.83 6.37 -14.00
N LYS A 25 9.50 7.12 -15.06
CA LYS A 25 8.11 7.58 -15.24
C LYS A 25 7.25 6.46 -15.83
N LEU A 26 6.22 6.06 -15.09
CA LEU A 26 5.22 5.11 -15.56
C LEU A 26 4.06 5.89 -16.20
N GLY A 27 4.03 5.91 -17.52
CA GLY A 27 2.88 6.38 -18.29
C GLY A 27 1.84 5.27 -18.49
N GLY A 28 0.72 5.58 -19.15
CA GLY A 28 -0.40 4.64 -19.38
C GLY A 28 -0.08 3.40 -20.24
N SER A 29 1.17 3.19 -20.62
CA SER A 29 1.67 2.06 -21.42
C SER A 29 2.91 1.40 -20.81
N ALA A 30 3.13 1.53 -19.49
CA ALA A 30 4.19 0.79 -18.81
C ALA A 30 4.09 -0.72 -19.13
N SER A 31 5.15 -1.30 -19.69
CA SER A 31 5.10 -2.68 -20.16
C SER A 31 4.91 -3.67 -19.00
N ASN A 32 4.28 -4.81 -19.28
CA ASN A 32 4.16 -5.89 -18.30
C ASN A 32 5.53 -6.36 -17.78
N GLU A 33 6.61 -6.23 -18.56
CA GLU A 33 7.96 -6.52 -18.06
C GLU A 33 8.39 -5.53 -16.97
N THR A 34 8.13 -4.23 -17.18
CA THR A 34 8.46 -3.19 -16.19
C THR A 34 7.67 -3.39 -14.90
N LEU A 35 6.39 -3.71 -15.03
CA LEU A 35 5.49 -3.94 -13.88
C LEU A 35 5.70 -5.30 -13.21
N SER A 36 6.36 -6.26 -13.86
CA SER A 36 6.73 -7.55 -13.27
C SER A 36 8.12 -7.56 -12.63
N ALA A 37 8.92 -6.50 -12.78
CA ALA A 37 10.23 -6.37 -12.13
C ALA A 37 10.18 -6.67 -10.62
N SER A 38 11.19 -7.31 -10.04
CA SER A 38 11.20 -7.58 -8.59
C SER A 38 11.23 -6.30 -7.76
N SER A 39 11.92 -5.26 -8.25
CA SER A 39 11.98 -3.95 -7.62
C SER A 39 12.00 -2.84 -8.68
N LEU A 40 11.37 -1.70 -8.37
CA LEU A 40 11.27 -0.56 -9.26
C LEU A 40 11.00 0.71 -8.45
N LYS A 41 11.63 1.83 -8.80
CA LYS A 41 11.23 3.18 -8.39
C LYS A 41 10.46 3.85 -9.52
N TYR A 42 9.42 4.59 -9.18
CA TYR A 42 8.55 5.18 -10.18
C TYR A 42 8.00 6.55 -9.81
N GLU A 43 7.64 7.31 -10.84
CA GLU A 43 6.69 8.41 -10.80
C GLU A 43 5.47 8.03 -11.65
N THR A 44 4.26 8.24 -11.13
CA THR A 44 3.04 7.73 -11.76
C THR A 44 1.78 8.49 -11.33
N LYS A 45 0.64 8.13 -11.91
CA LYS A 45 -0.70 8.59 -11.54
C LYS A 45 -1.56 7.46 -10.95
N VAL A 46 -2.74 7.83 -10.44
CA VAL A 46 -3.68 6.92 -9.76
C VAL A 46 -3.98 5.63 -10.55
N PRO A 47 -4.32 5.65 -11.86
CA PRO A 47 -4.74 4.42 -12.56
C PRO A 47 -3.68 3.32 -12.54
N GLN A 48 -2.41 3.71 -12.59
CA GLN A 48 -1.31 2.76 -12.56
C GLN A 48 -1.07 2.16 -11.16
N LEU A 49 -1.31 2.95 -10.09
CA LEU A 49 -1.25 2.46 -8.71
C LEU A 49 -2.36 1.44 -8.46
N GLU A 50 -3.58 1.75 -8.92
CA GLU A 50 -4.72 0.83 -8.84
C GLU A 50 -4.45 -0.47 -9.58
N TYR A 51 -3.88 -0.39 -10.79
CA TYR A 51 -3.47 -1.56 -11.55
C TYR A 51 -2.42 -2.41 -10.81
N MET A 52 -1.39 -1.80 -10.23
CA MET A 52 -0.38 -2.51 -9.45
C MET A 52 -0.98 -3.18 -8.21
N CYS A 53 -1.86 -2.49 -7.48
CA CYS A 53 -2.57 -3.06 -6.34
C CYS A 53 -3.43 -4.26 -6.78
N LEU A 54 -4.20 -4.12 -7.85
CA LEU A 54 -5.02 -5.20 -8.39
C LEU A 54 -4.19 -6.45 -8.73
N MET A 55 -3.03 -6.27 -9.37
CA MET A 55 -2.13 -7.39 -9.70
C MET A 55 -1.61 -8.10 -8.45
N MET A 56 -1.25 -7.34 -7.42
CA MET A 56 -0.78 -7.87 -6.14
C MET A 56 -1.89 -8.60 -5.37
N GLU A 57 -3.09 -8.03 -5.31
CA GLU A 57 -4.25 -8.62 -4.64
C GLU A 57 -4.72 -9.90 -5.34
N ASN A 58 -4.70 -9.92 -6.67
CA ASN A 58 -4.96 -11.13 -7.44
C ASN A 58 -3.98 -12.28 -7.09
N MET A 59 -2.74 -11.97 -6.71
CA MET A 59 -1.80 -12.98 -6.23
C MET A 59 -2.18 -13.56 -4.87
N VAL A 60 -2.71 -12.74 -3.96
CA VAL A 60 -3.28 -13.20 -2.68
C VAL A 60 -4.42 -14.17 -2.93
N LEU A 61 -5.38 -13.78 -3.76
CA LEU A 61 -6.59 -14.55 -4.04
C LEU A 61 -6.25 -15.87 -4.76
N THR A 62 -5.49 -15.79 -5.85
CA THR A 62 -5.17 -16.96 -6.70
C THR A 62 -4.39 -18.01 -5.92
N LYS A 63 -3.43 -17.59 -5.10
CA LYS A 63 -2.59 -18.51 -4.32
C LYS A 63 -3.14 -18.80 -2.93
N LYS A 64 -4.27 -18.20 -2.55
CA LYS A 64 -4.88 -18.29 -1.21
C LYS A 64 -3.81 -18.06 -0.12
N LEU A 65 -3.06 -16.96 -0.28
CA LEU A 65 -1.92 -16.68 0.58
C LEU A 65 -2.38 -16.56 2.02
N LYS A 66 -1.67 -17.24 2.92
CA LYS A 66 -1.84 -17.12 4.37
C LYS A 66 -0.73 -16.22 4.91
N GLY A 67 -1.09 -15.05 5.41
CA GLY A 67 -0.14 -14.09 5.92
C GLY A 67 -0.82 -12.83 6.42
N THR A 68 -0.04 -11.76 6.54
CA THR A 68 -0.53 -10.46 6.94
C THR A 68 -0.42 -9.50 5.76
N ILE A 69 -1.49 -8.76 5.53
CA ILE A 69 -1.59 -7.73 4.50
C ILE A 69 -1.78 -6.39 5.21
N TYR A 70 -0.96 -5.41 4.85
CA TYR A 70 -1.14 -4.03 5.28
C TYR A 70 -1.47 -3.20 4.05
N ALA A 71 -2.58 -2.47 4.09
CA ALA A 71 -2.92 -1.53 3.04
C ALA A 71 -3.23 -0.17 3.64
N GLY A 72 -2.69 0.87 3.01
CA GLY A 72 -2.86 2.23 3.47
C GLY A 72 -3.46 3.09 2.39
N PHE A 73 -4.50 3.81 2.81
CA PHE A 73 -5.12 4.87 2.06
C PHE A 73 -5.07 6.13 2.90
N GLN A 74 -5.29 7.26 2.25
CA GLN A 74 -5.49 8.48 2.99
C GLN A 74 -6.76 8.45 3.85
N LYS A 75 -7.88 7.99 3.28
CA LYS A 75 -9.19 7.95 3.93
C LYS A 75 -9.81 6.56 3.79
N GLN A 76 -10.48 6.08 4.83
CA GLN A 76 -11.12 4.76 4.82
C GLN A 76 -12.20 4.64 3.75
N SER A 77 -12.92 5.73 3.43
CA SER A 77 -13.90 5.76 2.33
C SER A 77 -13.32 5.35 0.96
N ARG A 78 -12.00 5.50 0.74
CA ARG A 78 -11.36 5.08 -0.51
C ARG A 78 -11.35 3.56 -0.70
N ALA A 79 -11.39 2.80 0.39
CA ALA A 79 -11.47 1.35 0.32
C ALA A 79 -12.88 0.86 -0.06
N GLU A 80 -13.92 1.69 0.04
CA GLU A 80 -15.32 1.27 -0.19
C GLU A 80 -15.51 0.65 -1.59
N ALA A 81 -15.01 1.32 -2.63
CA ALA A 81 -15.17 0.88 -4.02
C ALA A 81 -14.47 -0.46 -4.33
N ILE A 82 -13.54 -0.88 -3.47
CA ILE A 82 -12.73 -2.09 -3.62
C ILE A 82 -12.87 -3.03 -2.42
N TYR A 83 -13.84 -2.78 -1.53
CA TYR A 83 -13.93 -3.48 -0.24
C TYR A 83 -14.22 -4.97 -0.41
N ASP A 84 -14.98 -5.34 -1.44
CA ASP A 84 -15.24 -6.74 -1.80
C ASP A 84 -13.94 -7.54 -2.04
N ARG A 85 -12.90 -6.88 -2.58
CA ARG A 85 -11.59 -7.52 -2.80
C ARG A 85 -10.88 -7.78 -1.47
N TYR A 86 -10.98 -6.85 -0.52
CA TYR A 86 -10.45 -7.02 0.83
C TYR A 86 -11.18 -8.12 1.60
N LEU A 87 -12.51 -8.18 1.52
CA LEU A 87 -13.30 -9.28 2.08
C LEU A 87 -12.85 -10.63 1.52
N ALA A 88 -12.67 -10.74 0.20
CA ALA A 88 -12.21 -11.97 -0.43
C ALA A 88 -10.79 -12.37 -0.01
N MET A 89 -9.87 -11.42 0.19
CA MET A 89 -8.52 -11.70 0.72
C MET A 89 -8.55 -12.11 2.19
N ALA A 90 -9.49 -11.56 2.97
CA ALA A 90 -9.62 -11.81 4.40
C ALA A 90 -10.07 -13.24 4.74
N GLU A 91 -10.57 -14.00 3.77
CA GLU A 91 -10.81 -15.44 3.88
C GLU A 91 -9.52 -16.25 4.15
N TYR A 92 -8.35 -15.69 3.80
CA TYR A 92 -7.07 -16.38 3.88
C TYR A 92 -5.99 -15.65 4.69
N SER A 93 -6.11 -14.33 4.84
CA SER A 93 -5.09 -13.47 5.43
C SER A 93 -5.67 -12.51 6.48
N GLU A 94 -4.83 -12.11 7.42
CA GLU A 94 -5.09 -10.97 8.31
C GLU A 94 -4.81 -9.67 7.55
N ILE A 95 -5.71 -8.69 7.64
CA ILE A 95 -5.61 -7.43 6.92
C ILE A 95 -5.66 -6.26 7.91
N TYR A 96 -4.72 -5.34 7.79
CA TYR A 96 -4.71 -4.06 8.50
C TYR A 96 -4.91 -2.93 7.49
N LEU A 97 -6.03 -2.21 7.61
CA LEU A 97 -6.42 -1.11 6.74
C LEU A 97 -6.18 0.23 7.45
N PHE A 98 -5.17 0.98 6.98
CA PHE A 98 -4.83 2.30 7.50
C PHE A 98 -5.58 3.37 6.71
N GLY A 99 -6.15 4.35 7.43
CA GLY A 99 -6.75 5.53 6.83
C GLY A 99 -7.41 6.43 7.85
N GLU A 100 -7.59 7.70 7.51
CA GLU A 100 -8.44 8.60 8.29
C GLU A 100 -9.88 8.07 8.31
N LYS A 101 -10.47 8.00 9.50
CA LYS A 101 -11.83 7.52 9.69
C LYS A 101 -12.85 8.58 9.28
N ASP A 102 -13.16 8.59 8.00
CA ASP A 102 -14.20 9.44 7.42
C ASP A 102 -15.49 8.67 7.10
N LYS A 103 -15.44 7.34 7.11
CA LYS A 103 -16.56 6.45 6.85
C LYS A 103 -16.40 5.13 7.59
N SER A 104 -17.53 4.56 8.04
CA SER A 104 -17.56 3.20 8.59
C SER A 104 -17.81 2.18 7.46
N LEU A 105 -16.92 1.21 7.34
CA LEU A 105 -17.06 0.07 6.42
C LEU A 105 -17.56 -1.19 7.16
N PRO A 106 -18.14 -2.19 6.47
CA PRO A 106 -18.58 -3.43 7.10
C PRO A 106 -17.43 -4.11 7.84
N THR A 107 -17.67 -4.66 9.03
CA THR A 107 -16.61 -5.33 9.81
C THR A 107 -16.37 -6.76 9.34
N HIS A 108 -15.15 -7.26 9.53
CA HIS A 108 -14.78 -8.66 9.30
C HIS A 108 -13.74 -9.10 10.34
N PRO A 109 -13.76 -10.34 10.87
CA PRO A 109 -12.84 -10.77 11.94
C PRO A 109 -11.35 -10.62 11.60
N ASN A 110 -11.00 -10.76 10.32
CA ASN A 110 -9.63 -10.68 9.83
C ASN A 110 -9.32 -9.34 9.14
N ILE A 111 -10.18 -8.31 9.29
CA ILE A 111 -9.95 -6.96 8.79
C ILE A 111 -9.96 -5.99 9.96
N HIS A 112 -8.81 -5.39 10.23
CA HIS A 112 -8.58 -4.46 11.32
C HIS A 112 -8.39 -3.05 10.75
N PHE A 113 -9.27 -2.12 11.12
CA PHE A 113 -9.13 -0.72 10.74
C PHE A 113 -8.18 -0.02 11.70
N VAL A 114 -7.18 0.67 11.14
CA VAL A 114 -6.20 1.47 11.88
C VAL A 114 -6.48 2.95 11.58
N ASP A 115 -7.11 3.60 12.54
CA ASP A 115 -7.54 5.00 12.41
C ASP A 115 -6.32 5.94 12.44
N LEU A 116 -6.01 6.56 11.30
CA LEU A 116 -4.92 7.53 11.22
C LEU A 116 -5.36 8.91 11.74
N PRO A 117 -4.53 9.61 12.54
CA PRO A 117 -4.74 11.02 12.80
C PRO A 117 -4.51 11.82 11.51
N SER A 118 -5.24 12.92 11.30
CA SER A 118 -5.21 13.70 10.05
C SER A 118 -3.84 14.29 9.68
N ASN A 119 -2.89 14.29 10.59
CA ASN A 119 -1.52 14.76 10.37
C ASN A 119 -0.48 13.63 10.33
N ALA A 120 -0.88 12.36 10.32
CA ALA A 120 0.06 11.25 10.17
C ALA A 120 0.69 11.26 8.78
N VAL A 121 1.98 10.94 8.70
CA VAL A 121 2.69 10.83 7.42
C VAL A 121 2.03 9.82 6.48
N LEU A 122 1.52 8.71 7.03
CA LEU A 122 0.80 7.68 6.28
C LEU A 122 -0.44 8.21 5.52
N THR A 123 -1.04 9.35 5.88
CA THR A 123 -2.17 9.90 5.11
C THR A 123 -1.74 10.44 3.74
N ARG A 124 -0.43 10.66 3.54
CA ARG A 124 0.18 11.03 2.25
C ARG A 124 0.67 9.83 1.46
N GLU A 125 0.50 8.61 1.97
CA GLU A 125 1.05 7.40 1.37
C GLU A 125 -0.05 6.43 0.96
N TRP A 126 0.02 5.98 -0.29
CA TRP A 126 -0.72 4.82 -0.77
C TRP A 126 0.21 3.62 -0.72
N PHE A 127 -0.13 2.59 0.04
CA PHE A 127 0.68 1.37 0.09
C PHE A 127 -0.14 0.08 0.14
N LEU A 128 0.48 -0.99 -0.33
CA LEU A 128 0.03 -2.36 -0.17
C LEU A 128 1.25 -3.22 0.13
N VAL A 129 1.24 -3.94 1.24
CA VAL A 129 2.32 -4.80 1.72
C VAL A 129 1.75 -6.18 1.96
N ILE A 130 2.23 -7.17 1.23
CA ILE A 130 1.88 -8.59 1.40
C ILE A 130 3.07 -9.27 2.06
N ASN A 131 2.89 -9.72 3.30
CA ASN A 131 3.87 -10.49 4.04
C ASN A 131 3.31 -11.89 4.34
N ALA A 132 3.52 -12.81 3.39
CA ALA A 132 3.22 -14.22 3.56
C ALA A 132 4.52 -15.05 3.51
N PRO A 133 4.57 -16.24 4.14
CA PRO A 133 5.71 -17.13 4.03
C PRO A 133 6.03 -17.50 2.57
N ALA A 134 4.99 -17.79 1.78
CA ALA A 134 5.11 -18.21 0.38
C ALA A 134 5.26 -17.06 -0.63
N PHE A 135 5.03 -15.81 -0.22
CA PHE A 135 5.08 -14.66 -1.11
C PHE A 135 5.26 -13.35 -0.33
N LYS A 136 6.22 -12.53 -0.76
CA LYS A 136 6.49 -11.20 -0.19
C LYS A 136 6.56 -10.19 -1.31
N SER A 137 5.73 -9.15 -1.21
CA SER A 137 5.71 -8.07 -2.18
C SER A 137 5.14 -6.83 -1.52
N MET A 138 5.67 -5.67 -1.88
CA MET A 138 5.12 -4.38 -1.46
C MET A 138 5.15 -3.37 -2.59
N MET A 139 4.25 -2.40 -2.48
CA MET A 139 4.36 -1.12 -3.17
C MET A 139 3.99 0.01 -2.21
N VAL A 140 4.61 1.16 -2.40
CA VAL A 140 4.27 2.41 -1.72
C VAL A 140 4.45 3.57 -2.67
N ALA A 141 3.55 4.54 -2.60
CA ALA A 141 3.54 5.73 -3.40
C ALA A 141 3.17 6.93 -2.52
N TYR A 142 4.06 7.92 -2.48
CA TYR A 142 3.85 9.19 -1.82
C TYR A 142 3.13 10.16 -2.76
N ASP A 143 2.03 10.73 -2.29
CA ASP A 143 1.26 11.76 -2.99
C ASP A 143 2.05 13.07 -3.00
N MET A 144 2.51 13.49 -4.19
CA MET A 144 3.30 14.71 -4.33
C MET A 144 2.45 15.97 -4.30
N ASP A 145 1.21 15.88 -4.77
CA ASP A 145 0.31 17.02 -4.92
C ASP A 145 -0.52 17.24 -3.66
N GLY A 146 -0.88 16.14 -3.00
CA GLY A 146 -1.80 16.14 -1.86
C GLY A 146 -3.25 16.05 -2.28
N PHE A 147 -4.09 15.66 -1.33
CA PHE A 147 -5.50 15.39 -1.57
C PHE A 147 -6.36 16.62 -1.75
N GLY A 148 -7.37 16.51 -2.63
CA GLY A 148 -8.32 17.58 -2.88
C GLY A 148 -7.72 18.81 -3.55
N THR A 149 -6.50 18.69 -4.07
CA THR A 149 -5.82 19.77 -4.81
C THR A 149 -6.15 19.77 -6.31
N HIS A 150 -6.66 18.65 -6.83
CA HIS A 150 -7.08 18.51 -8.23
C HIS A 150 -8.60 18.37 -8.33
N GLU A 151 -9.20 18.96 -9.38
CA GLU A 151 -10.62 18.70 -9.73
C GLU A 151 -10.84 17.23 -10.14
N VAL A 152 -9.83 16.64 -10.79
CA VAL A 152 -9.80 15.23 -11.19
C VAL A 152 -8.76 14.51 -10.34
N GLU A 153 -9.22 13.70 -9.39
CA GLU A 153 -8.35 12.96 -8.46
C GLU A 153 -7.34 12.03 -9.15
N GLU A 154 -7.65 11.57 -10.37
CA GLU A 154 -6.79 10.70 -11.17
C GLU A 154 -5.53 11.39 -11.70
N ASP A 155 -5.53 12.72 -11.73
CA ASP A 155 -4.40 13.52 -12.21
C ASP A 155 -3.29 13.74 -11.17
N ARG A 156 -3.51 13.32 -9.92
CA ARG A 156 -2.51 13.40 -8.86
C ARG A 156 -1.25 12.62 -9.23
N ASN A 157 -0.12 13.24 -8.96
CA ASN A 157 1.21 12.74 -9.21
C ASN A 157 1.74 12.06 -7.95
N PHE A 158 2.28 10.87 -8.15
CA PHE A 158 2.83 10.05 -7.09
C PHE A 158 4.27 9.68 -7.40
N LYS A 159 5.07 9.61 -6.35
CA LYS A 159 6.41 9.04 -6.40
C LYS A 159 6.46 7.83 -5.50
N GLY A 160 6.95 6.70 -6.00
CA GLY A 160 6.81 5.44 -5.30
C GLY A 160 7.86 4.42 -5.67
N MET A 161 7.69 3.26 -5.06
CA MET A 161 8.51 2.10 -5.31
C MET A 161 7.68 0.82 -5.17
N LYS A 162 8.20 -0.26 -5.73
CA LYS A 162 7.78 -1.63 -5.45
C LYS A 162 8.98 -2.49 -5.15
N SER A 163 8.78 -3.52 -4.35
CA SER A 163 9.82 -4.48 -4.01
C SER A 163 9.25 -5.83 -3.60
N SER A 164 9.87 -6.91 -4.08
CA SER A 164 9.69 -8.27 -3.57
C SER A 164 10.87 -8.75 -2.70
N SER A 165 11.81 -7.86 -2.38
CA SER A 165 12.93 -8.16 -1.48
C SER A 165 12.42 -8.56 -0.09
N PRO A 166 12.71 -9.78 0.39
CA PRO A 166 12.27 -10.22 1.72
C PRO A 166 12.78 -9.32 2.84
N LYS A 167 13.98 -8.74 2.70
CA LYS A 167 14.56 -7.81 3.69
C LYS A 167 13.72 -6.54 3.79
N THR A 168 13.41 -5.91 2.66
CA THR A 168 12.64 -4.65 2.62
C THR A 168 11.21 -4.87 3.10
N VAL A 169 10.54 -5.92 2.62
CA VAL A 169 9.17 -6.25 3.04
C VAL A 169 9.13 -6.54 4.54
N LYS A 170 10.09 -7.30 5.07
CA LYS A 170 10.17 -7.58 6.52
C LYS A 170 10.34 -6.30 7.34
N ALA A 171 11.27 -5.41 6.96
CA ALA A 171 11.51 -4.16 7.69
C ALA A 171 10.24 -3.29 7.76
N VAL A 172 9.53 -3.16 6.64
CA VAL A 172 8.27 -2.40 6.58
C VAL A 172 7.17 -3.09 7.38
N SER A 173 7.00 -4.40 7.26
CA SER A 173 5.99 -5.14 8.02
C SER A 173 6.24 -5.09 9.52
N GLU A 174 7.49 -5.17 9.99
CA GLU A 174 7.82 -5.05 11.42
C GLU A 174 7.53 -3.65 11.95
N MET A 175 7.82 -2.61 11.16
CA MET A 175 7.48 -1.23 11.50
C MET A 175 5.96 -1.04 11.58
N LEU A 176 5.19 -1.51 10.60
CA LEU A 176 3.72 -1.41 10.61
C LEU A 176 3.11 -2.23 11.76
N ALA A 177 3.65 -3.42 12.04
CA ALA A 177 3.22 -4.25 13.16
C ALA A 177 3.45 -3.59 14.53
N SER A 178 4.39 -2.63 14.63
CA SER A 178 4.67 -1.93 15.89
C SER A 178 3.64 -0.85 16.26
N VAL A 179 2.73 -0.52 15.33
CA VAL A 179 1.72 0.55 15.48
C VAL A 179 0.28 0.06 15.30
N VAL A 180 0.06 -1.25 15.36
CA VAL A 180 -1.27 -1.90 15.29
C VAL A 180 -1.57 -2.70 16.56
#